data_AF-A0A967IT11-F1
#
_entry.id   AF-A0A967IT11-F1
#
_cell.length_a   1.000
_cell.length_b   1.000
_cell.length_c   1.000
_cell.angle_alpha   90.00
_cell.angle_beta   90.00
_cell.angle_gamma   90.00
#
_symmetry.space_group_name_H-M   'P 1'
#
loop_
_entity.id
_entity.type
_entity.pdbx_description
1 polymer ?
#
loop_
_entity_poly.entity_id
_entity_poly.type
_entity_poly.pdbx_seq_one_letter_code
_entity_poly.pdbx_strand_id
1 'polypeptide(L)'
;EPVAGNMGTVPPEPGYLEALRELTSKSGALLVFDEVMTGFRVALGGAQARFGVTPDLTCLGKIVGGGLPVGAYGGRRDVMERVAPLGPVYQAGTLSGNPLAVAAGRA
;
A
#
# COMPACT_ATOMS: atom_id res chain seq x y z
N GLU A 1 -7.89 -1.43 5.49
CA GLU A 1 -8.02 -0.22 4.64
C GLU A 1 -7.98 1.01 5.54
N PRO A 2 -7.14 2.02 5.28
CA PRO A 2 -7.06 3.22 6.13
C PRO A 2 -8.35 4.05 6.12
N VAL A 3 -9.07 4.05 5.00
CA VAL A 3 -10.49 4.45 4.89
C VAL A 3 -11.19 3.24 4.30
N ALA A 4 -12.15 2.65 5.01
CA ALA A 4 -12.85 1.50 4.50
C ALA A 4 -13.73 1.92 3.31
N GLY A 5 -13.66 1.15 2.22
CA GLY A 5 -14.49 1.36 1.02
C GLY A 5 -15.38 0.17 0.68
N ASN A 6 -15.00 -1.05 1.12
CA ASN A 6 -15.75 -2.27 0.82
C ASN A 6 -17.02 -2.47 1.67
N MET A 7 -17.25 -1.61 2.67
CA MET A 7 -18.44 -1.58 3.54
C MET A 7 -19.14 -0.21 3.49
N GLY A 8 -19.06 0.46 2.33
CA GLY A 8 -19.35 1.88 2.20
C GLY A 8 -18.12 2.73 2.53
N THR A 9 -18.22 4.05 2.34
CA THR A 9 -17.13 4.98 2.67
C THR A 9 -17.16 5.30 4.16
N VAL A 10 -16.31 4.62 4.93
CA VAL A 10 -16.21 4.80 6.38
C VAL A 10 -14.81 5.29 6.73
N PRO A 11 -14.65 6.61 6.99
CA PRO A 11 -13.40 7.18 7.47
C PRO A 11 -13.02 6.61 8.85
N PRO A 12 -11.71 6.58 9.19
CA PRO A 12 -11.29 6.19 10.53
C PRO A 12 -11.70 7.26 11.55
N GLU A 13 -12.07 6.82 12.75
CA GLU A 13 -12.22 7.73 13.89
C GLU A 13 -10.87 8.38 14.25
N PRO A 14 -10.87 9.61 14.80
CA PRO A 14 -9.64 10.27 15.24
C PRO A 14 -8.82 9.39 16.19
N GLY A 15 -7.52 9.25 15.93
CA GLY A 15 -6.61 8.46 16.77
C GLY A 15 -6.60 6.95 16.47
N TYR A 16 -7.52 6.44 15.64
CA TYR A 16 -7.60 5.00 15.36
C TYR A 16 -6.35 4.49 14.62
N LEU A 17 -5.92 5.17 13.56
CA LEU A 17 -4.76 4.76 12.76
C LEU A 17 -3.45 4.92 13.55
N GLU A 18 -3.37 5.96 14.38
CA GLU A 18 -2.27 6.23 15.29
C GLU A 18 -2.13 5.13 16.34
N ALA A 19 -3.26 4.70 16.93
CA ALA A 19 -3.28 3.58 17.87
C ALA A 19 -2.81 2.28 17.21
N LEU A 20 -3.24 1.99 15.98
CA LEU A 20 -2.74 0.82 15.22
C LEU A 20 -1.23 0.90 14.99
N ARG A 21 -0.71 2.08 14.63
CA ARG A 21 0.72 2.30 14.46
C ARG A 21 1.48 2.08 15.76
N GLU A 22 0.99 2.60 16.88
CA GLU A 22 1.61 2.40 18.18
C GLU A 22 1.63 0.92 18.59
N LEU A 23 0.51 0.22 18.45
CA LEU A 23 0.38 -1.19 18.82
C LEU A 23 1.30 -2.09 17.99
N THR A 24 1.34 -1.89 16.68
CA THR A 24 2.22 -2.65 15.77
C THR A 24 3.69 -2.41 16.08
N SER A 25 4.09 -1.14 16.32
CA SER A 25 5.46 -0.82 16.73
C SER A 25 5.87 -1.47 18.05
N LYS A 26 4.99 -1.50 19.06
CA LYS A 26 5.27 -2.11 20.37
C LYS A 26 5.38 -3.63 20.31
N SER A 27 4.60 -4.27 19.44
CA SER A 27 4.55 -5.73 19.31
C SER A 27 5.58 -6.31 18.33
N GLY A 28 6.23 -5.46 17.53
CA GLY A 28 7.08 -5.89 16.42
C GLY A 28 6.30 -6.41 15.21
N ALA A 29 4.97 -6.26 15.20
CA ALA A 29 4.14 -6.55 14.03
C ALA A 29 4.32 -5.45 12.97
N LEU A 30 4.20 -5.83 11.69
CA LEU A 30 4.19 -4.86 10.59
C LEU A 30 2.80 -4.23 10.44
N LEU A 31 2.75 -2.91 10.38
CA LEU A 31 1.56 -2.20 9.95
C LEU A 31 1.49 -2.21 8.42
N VAL A 32 0.45 -2.83 7.86
CA VAL A 32 0.21 -2.83 6.41
C VAL A 32 -1.02 -1.99 6.11
N PHE A 33 -0.85 -0.96 5.28
CA PHE A 33 -1.98 -0.24 4.72
C PHE A 33 -2.34 -0.82 3.35
N ASP A 34 -3.56 -1.36 3.25
CA ASP A 34 -4.17 -1.60 1.95
C ASP A 34 -4.69 -0.27 1.40
N GLU A 35 -3.91 0.31 0.48
CA GLU A 35 -4.22 1.53 -0.24
C GLU A 35 -4.57 1.25 -1.71
N VAL A 36 -5.02 0.03 -2.05
CA VAL A 36 -5.46 -0.30 -3.41
C VAL A 36 -6.61 0.61 -3.84
N MET A 37 -7.49 1.02 -2.92
CA MET A 37 -8.57 1.96 -3.19
C MET A 37 -8.23 3.41 -2.82
N THR A 38 -7.54 3.64 -1.70
CA THR A 38 -7.29 4.97 -1.15
C THR A 38 -6.06 5.67 -1.74
N GLY A 39 -5.06 4.90 -2.18
CA GLY A 39 -3.81 5.40 -2.76
C GLY A 39 -4.08 6.23 -4.01
N PHE A 40 -3.48 7.42 -4.07
CA PHE A 40 -3.70 8.43 -5.12
C PHE A 40 -5.16 8.92 -5.27
N ARG A 41 -6.08 8.48 -4.40
CA ARG A 41 -7.51 8.83 -4.46
C ARG A 41 -7.91 9.81 -3.37
N VAL A 42 -7.60 9.48 -2.12
CA VAL A 42 -7.99 10.32 -0.97
C VAL A 42 -7.04 11.50 -0.77
N ALA A 43 -5.81 11.37 -1.25
CA ALA A 43 -4.81 12.43 -1.43
C ALA A 43 -3.74 11.92 -2.40
N LEU A 44 -2.89 12.82 -2.92
CA LEU A 44 -1.78 12.44 -3.79
C LEU A 44 -0.85 11.41 -3.12
N GLY A 45 -0.54 11.61 -1.84
CA GLY A 45 0.22 10.65 -1.03
C GLY A 45 -0.61 9.55 -0.36
N GLY A 46 -1.85 9.32 -0.81
CA GLY A 46 -2.77 8.34 -0.21
C GLY A 46 -3.28 8.74 1.18
N ALA A 47 -3.93 7.78 1.83
CA ALA A 47 -4.45 7.94 3.18
C ALA A 47 -3.33 8.15 4.20
N GLN A 48 -2.19 7.48 4.04
CA GLN A 48 -1.01 7.69 4.89
C GLN A 48 -0.59 9.16 4.95
N ALA A 49 -0.55 9.88 3.83
CA ALA A 49 -0.24 11.31 3.81
C ALA A 49 -1.40 12.15 4.37
N ARG A 50 -2.65 11.77 4.06
CA ARG A 50 -3.85 12.50 4.51
C ARG A 50 -4.04 12.46 6.03
N PHE A 51 -3.67 11.36 6.69
CA PHE A 51 -3.82 11.15 8.13
C PHE A 51 -2.50 11.23 8.90
N GLY A 52 -1.36 11.38 8.22
CA GLY A 52 -0.06 11.53 8.87
C GLY A 52 0.44 10.25 9.57
N VAL A 53 0.02 9.07 9.11
CA VAL A 53 0.42 7.78 9.69
C VAL A 53 1.21 6.96 8.67
N THR A 54 2.45 6.60 9.00
CA THR A 54 3.35 5.83 8.12
C THR A 54 3.26 4.32 8.41
N PRO A 55 2.76 3.50 7.46
CA PRO A 55 2.78 2.05 7.58
C PRO A 55 4.19 1.48 7.27
N ASP A 56 4.45 0.24 7.68
CA ASP A 56 5.67 -0.48 7.30
C ASP A 56 5.64 -0.94 5.83
N LEU A 57 4.44 -1.31 5.35
CA LEU A 57 4.15 -1.70 3.98
C LEU A 57 2.85 -1.05 3.49
N THR A 58 2.80 -0.74 2.20
CA THR A 58 1.61 -0.26 1.50
C THR A 58 1.33 -1.16 0.31
N CYS A 59 0.07 -1.60 0.16
CA CYS A 59 -0.42 -2.23 -1.07
C CYS A 59 -1.11 -1.17 -1.95
N LEU A 60 -0.84 -1.20 -3.25
CA LEU A 60 -1.37 -0.30 -4.26
C LEU A 60 -1.97 -1.08 -5.42
N GLY A 61 -2.91 -0.46 -6.11
CA GLY A 61 -3.56 -0.99 -7.30
C GLY A 61 -4.47 0.07 -7.91
N LYS A 62 -5.44 -0.36 -8.73
CA LYS A 62 -6.44 0.52 -9.36
C LYS A 62 -5.80 1.71 -10.10
N ILE A 63 -5.70 2.87 -9.45
CA ILE A 63 -5.18 4.11 -10.05
C ILE A 63 -3.76 3.91 -10.60
N VAL A 64 -2.91 3.17 -9.89
CA VAL A 64 -1.51 2.95 -10.29
C VAL A 64 -1.36 2.24 -11.65
N GLY A 65 -2.41 1.60 -12.15
CA GLY A 65 -2.42 0.94 -13.46
C GLY A 65 -3.03 1.76 -14.59
N GLY A 66 -3.57 2.95 -14.31
CA GLY A 66 -4.21 3.78 -15.35
C GLY A 66 -5.36 3.06 -16.09
N GLY A 67 -6.07 2.15 -15.41
CA GLY A 67 -7.12 1.31 -16.01
C GLY A 67 -6.65 -0.07 -16.50
N LEU A 68 -5.35 -0.36 -16.47
CA LEU A 68 -4.80 -1.68 -16.78
C LEU A 68 -4.47 -2.50 -15.51
N PRO A 69 -4.32 -3.84 -15.62
CA PRO A 69 -4.00 -4.69 -14.49
C PRO A 69 -2.62 -4.38 -13.90
N VAL A 70 -2.61 -3.65 -12.78
CA VAL A 70 -1.41 -3.38 -11.98
C VAL A 70 -1.74 -3.46 -10.50
N GLY A 71 -0.91 -4.19 -9.78
CA GLY A 71 -0.79 -4.14 -8.33
C GLY A 71 0.66 -3.90 -7.95
N ALA A 72 0.88 -3.28 -6.81
CA ALA A 72 2.21 -3.10 -6.24
C ALA A 72 2.15 -3.24 -4.72
N TYR A 73 3.26 -3.63 -4.11
CA TYR A 73 3.48 -3.52 -2.68
C TYR A 73 4.89 -2.98 -2.44
N GLY A 74 5.04 -2.17 -1.41
CA GLY A 74 6.31 -1.52 -1.10
C GLY A 74 6.32 -0.94 0.30
N GLY A 75 7.49 -0.59 0.79
CA GLY A 75 7.65 -0.02 2.12
C GLY A 75 9.11 -0.03 2.56
N ARG A 76 9.35 -0.31 3.84
CA ARG A 76 10.69 -0.29 4.42
C ARG A 76 11.66 -1.23 3.67
N ARG A 77 12.89 -0.75 3.45
CA ARG A 77 13.94 -1.48 2.72
C ARG A 77 14.26 -2.84 3.36
N ASP A 78 14.42 -2.88 4.67
CA ASP A 78 14.76 -4.11 5.41
C ASP A 78 13.70 -5.20 5.27
N VAL A 79 12.43 -4.81 5.08
CA VAL A 79 11.33 -5.72 4.78
C VAL A 79 11.33 -6.13 3.30
N MET A 80 11.50 -5.17 2.38
CA MET A 80 11.47 -5.44 0.93
C MET A 80 12.66 -6.27 0.44
N GLU A 81 13.83 -6.17 1.08
CA GLU A 81 15.01 -6.99 0.77
C GLU A 81 14.82 -8.47 1.16
N ARG A 82 13.73 -8.82 1.85
CA ARG A 82 13.34 -10.22 2.07
C ARG A 82 12.73 -10.86 0.83
N VAL A 83 12.28 -10.08 -0.15
CA VAL A 83 11.64 -10.58 -1.39
C VAL A 83 12.70 -11.08 -2.36
N ALA A 84 12.43 -12.20 -3.03
CA ALA A 84 13.27 -12.73 -4.08
C ALA A 84 13.44 -11.69 -5.23
N PRO A 85 14.64 -11.58 -5.84
CA PRO A 85 15.80 -12.45 -5.67
C PRO A 85 16.74 -12.06 -4.51
N LEU A 86 16.46 -10.98 -3.78
CA LEU A 86 17.35 -10.48 -2.72
C LEU A 86 17.24 -11.29 -1.42
N GLY A 87 16.06 -11.82 -1.14
CA GLY A 87 15.79 -12.60 0.06
C GLY A 87 14.96 -13.86 -0.19
N PRO A 88 14.64 -14.59 0.88
CA PRO A 88 14.05 -15.91 0.80
C PRO A 88 12.54 -15.92 0.54
N VAL A 89 11.85 -14.78 0.55
CA VAL A 89 10.40 -14.69 0.33
C VAL A 89 10.13 -14.67 -1.16
N TYR A 90 9.71 -15.81 -1.71
CA TYR A 90 9.48 -15.95 -3.14
C TYR A 90 8.23 -15.20 -3.60
N GLN A 91 8.39 -14.32 -4.58
CA GLN A 91 7.31 -13.71 -5.34
C GLN A 91 7.78 -13.52 -6.78
N ALA A 92 6.94 -13.92 -7.74
CA ALA A 92 7.20 -13.73 -9.16
C ALA A 92 5.90 -13.39 -9.90
N GLY A 93 6.00 -12.91 -11.14
CA GLY A 93 4.87 -12.73 -12.02
C GLY A 93 5.31 -12.41 -13.44
N THR A 94 4.88 -13.22 -14.42
CA THR A 94 5.32 -13.15 -15.82
C THR A 94 5.06 -11.79 -16.47
N LEU A 95 3.94 -11.16 -16.11
CA LEU A 95 3.50 -9.87 -16.67
C LEU A 95 3.65 -8.71 -15.69
N SER A 96 4.26 -8.95 -14.52
CA SER A 96 4.53 -7.90 -13.53
C SER A 96 5.47 -6.87 -14.13
N GLY A 97 5.07 -5.59 -14.08
CA GLY A 97 5.86 -4.50 -14.64
C GLY A 97 5.88 -4.43 -16.17
N ASN A 98 4.90 -5.03 -16.86
CA ASN A 98 4.82 -4.92 -18.32
C ASN A 98 4.74 -3.44 -18.77
N PRO A 99 5.38 -3.07 -19.90
CA PRO A 99 5.59 -1.68 -20.27
C PRO A 99 4.30 -0.93 -20.59
N LEU A 100 3.26 -1.62 -21.08
CA LEU A 100 1.98 -0.99 -21.40
C LEU A 100 1.29 -0.50 -20.12
N ALA A 101 1.21 -1.36 -19.10
CA ALA A 101 0.58 -1.01 -17.83
C ALA A 101 1.37 0.05 -17.05
N VAL A 102 2.71 -0.01 -17.09
CA VAL A 102 3.58 1.02 -16.49
C VAL A 102 3.42 2.37 -17.21
N ALA A 103 3.33 2.37 -18.54
CA ALA A 103 3.11 3.60 -19.31
C ALA A 103 1.74 4.23 -19.00
N ALA A 104 0.67 3.41 -18.91
CA ALA A 104 -0.66 3.87 -18.55
C ALA A 104 -0.73 4.45 -17.13
N GLY A 105 -0.05 3.83 -16.16
CA GLY A 105 0.00 4.32 -14.78
C GLY A 105 0.82 5.61 -14.58
N ARG A 106 1.75 5.91 -15.49
CA ARG A 106 2.62 7.09 -15.41
C ARG A 106 2.02 8.34 -16.07
N ALA A 107 1.17 8.16 -17.08
CA ALA A 107 0.57 9.24 -17.88
C ALA A 107 -0.44 10.06 -17.06
#